data_AF-A0A9E2F9K0-F1
#
_entry.id   AF-A0A9E2F9K0-F1
#
_cell.length_a   1.000
_cell.length_b   1.000
_cell.length_c   1.000
_cell.angle_alpha   90.00
_cell.angle_beta   90.00
_cell.angle_gamma   90.00
#
_symmetry.space_group_name_H-M   'P 1'
#
loop_
_entity.id
_entity.type
_entity.pdbx_description
1 polymer ?
#
loop_
_entity_poly.entity_id
_entity_poly.type
_entity_poly.pdbx_seq_one_letter_code
_entity_poly.pdbx_strand_id
1 'polypeptide(L)' 'HLIVEILPGKYFDEATLPEISKHVTDVMGDGVKIETKAVEAIPQQAGKMRRVISEIPKDNKS' A
#
# COMPACT_ATOMS: atom_id res chain seq x y z
N HIS A 1 -8.54 5.97 10.57
CA HIS A 1 -7.88 6.50 9.36
C HIS A 1 -6.49 5.91 9.29
N LEU A 2 -6.20 5.09 8.29
CA LEU A 2 -4.91 4.43 8.06
C LEU A 2 -4.31 5.01 6.78
N ILE A 3 -3.07 5.50 6.86
CA ILE A 3 -2.30 5.92 5.69
C ILE A 3 -1.34 4.79 5.34
N VAL A 4 -1.44 4.31 4.10
CA VAL A 4 -0.55 3.30 3.55
C VAL A 4 0.42 3.98 2.60
N GLU A 5 1.68 4.07 3.03
CA GLU A 5 2.76 4.66 2.25
C GLU A 5 3.38 3.59 1.34
N ILE A 6 3.28 3.82 0.03
CA ILE A 6 3.83 2.94 -1.00
C ILE A 6 5.13 3.55 -1.51
N LEU A 7 6.22 2.79 -1.41
CA LEU A 7 7.46 3.13 -2.09
C LEU A 7 7.38 2.58 -3.52
N PRO A 8 7.36 3.44 -4.56
CA PRO A 8 7.27 2.98 -5.95
C PRO A 8 8.44 2.06 -6.31
N GLY A 9 8.11 0.84 -6.72
CA GLY A 9 9.07 -0.08 -7.34
C GLY A 9 9.18 0.16 -8.85
N LYS A 10 10.02 -0.62 -9.52
CA LYS A 10 10.24 -0.57 -10.98
C LYS A 10 8.97 -0.70 -11.82
N TYR A 11 7.91 -1.26 -11.26
CA TYR A 11 6.64 -1.55 -11.93
C TYR A 11 5.46 -0.73 -11.40
N PHE A 12 5.73 0.30 -10.60
CA PHE A 12 4.69 1.17 -10.08
C PHE A 12 4.27 2.17 -11.16
N ASP A 13 2.97 2.21 -11.45
CA ASP A 13 2.35 3.19 -12.33
C ASP A 13 1.14 3.86 -11.64
N GLU A 14 0.53 4.83 -12.32
CA GLU A 14 -0.60 5.60 -11.76
C GLU A 14 -1.83 4.71 -11.45
N ALA A 15 -1.97 3.56 -12.12
CA ALA A 15 -3.06 2.61 -11.88
C ALA A 15 -2.84 1.76 -10.62
N THR A 16 -1.59 1.61 -10.19
CA THR A 16 -1.21 0.78 -9.04
C THR A 16 -1.78 1.29 -7.71
N LEU A 17 -1.92 2.62 -7.52
CA LEU A 17 -2.43 3.19 -6.26
C LEU A 17 -3.90 2.84 -5.98
N PRO A 18 -4.85 3.04 -6.93
CA PRO A 18 -6.22 2.58 -6.78
C PRO A 18 -6.35 1.09 -6.46
N GLU A 19 -5.54 0.24 -7.11
CA GLU A 19 -5.56 -1.21 -6.89
C GLU A 19 -5.13 -1.59 -5.48
N ILE A 20 -4.07 -0.96 -4.96
CA ILE A 20 -3.62 -1.17 -3.59
C ILE A 20 -4.67 -0.65 -2.60
N SER A 21 -5.26 0.51 -2.86
CA SER A 21 -6.32 1.08 -2.00
C SER A 21 -7.50 0.13 -1.88
N LYS A 22 -7.95 -0.43 -3.00
CA LYS A 22 -9.01 -1.45 -3.03
C LYS A 22 -8.60 -2.69 -2.24
N HIS A 23 -7.43 -3.26 -2.52
CA HIS A 23 -6.96 -4.47 -1.85
C HIS A 23 -6.85 -4.30 -0.33
N VAL A 24 -6.30 -3.17 0.14
CA VAL A 24 -6.20 -2.88 1.57
C VAL A 24 -7.58 -2.69 2.19
N THR A 25 -8.51 -2.05 1.48
CA THR A 25 -9.90 -1.90 1.94
C THR A 25 -10.59 -3.26 2.08
N ASP A 26 -10.43 -4.16 1.10
CA ASP A 26 -11.00 -5.51 1.12
C ASP A 26 -10.48 -6.34 2.32
N VAL A 27 -9.21 -6.18 2.69
CA VAL A 27 -8.60 -6.90 3.83
C VAL A 27 -9.01 -6.32 5.19
N MET A 28 -9.08 -4.99 5.29
CA MET A 28 -9.33 -4.28 6.55
C MET A 28 -10.82 -4.09 6.87
N GLY A 29 -11.68 -4.16 5.85
CA GLY A 29 -13.13 -3.96 5.94
C GLY A 29 -13.56 -2.48 5.89
N ASP A 30 -14.83 -2.27 5.53
CA ASP A 30 -15.44 -0.96 5.23
C ASP A 30 -15.45 0.04 6.41
N GLY A 31 -15.20 -0.44 7.63
CA GLY A 31 -15.13 0.39 8.84
C GLY A 31 -13.83 1.21 8.96
N VAL A 32 -12.83 0.96 8.12
CA VAL A 32 -11.53 1.62 8.18
C VAL A 32 -11.35 2.54 6.98
N LYS A 33 -11.27 3.85 7.23
CA LYS A 33 -10.89 4.83 6.20
C LYS A 33 -9.42 4.65 5.83
N ILE A 34 -9.15 4.18 4.60
CA ILE A 34 -7.82 3.96 4.02
C ILE A 34 -7.44 5.11 3.09
N GLU A 35 -6.17 5.52 3.14
CA GLU A 35 -5.56 6.46 2.21
C GLU A 35 -4.22 5.88 1.72
N THR A 36 -4.08 5.66 0.43
CA THR A 36 -2.82 5.21 -0.18
C THR A 36 -2.04 6.39 -0.72
N LYS A 37 -0.76 6.49 -0.36
CA LYS A 37 0.11 7.59 -0.79
C LYS A 37 1.44 7.04 -1.31
N ALA A 38 1.85 7.45 -2.50
CA ALA A 38 3.21 7.20 -2.99
C ALA A 38 4.21 8.11 -2.26
N VAL A 39 5.35 7.54 -1.85
CA VAL A 39 6.43 8.26 -1.18
C VAL A 39 7.76 8.01 -1.90
N GLU A 40 8.62 9.03 -1.96
CA GLU A 40 9.93 8.93 -2.62
C GLU A 40 10.96 8.15 -1.78
N ALA A 41 10.77 8.16 -0.46
CA ALA A 41 11.61 7.44 0.48
C ALA A 41 10.79 6.99 1.68
N ILE A 42 11.24 5.91 2.31
CA ILE A 42 10.64 5.41 3.54
C ILE A 42 11.17 6.25 4.72
N PRO A 43 10.30 6.97 5.45
CA PRO A 43 10.75 7.71 6.63
C PRO A 43 11.22 6.75 7.72
N GLN A 44 12.50 6.86 8.12
CA GLN A 44 13.08 6.12 9.25
C GLN A 44 12.72 6.81 10.58
N GLN A 45 11.45 6.85 10.97
CA GLN A 45 11.10 7.26 12.34
C GLN A 45 11.06 6.04 13.26
N ALA A 46 12.00 5.99 14.21
CA ALA A 46 12.01 5.04 15.30
C ALA A 46 10.81 5.32 16.24
N GLY A 47 10.00 4.30 16.51
CA GLY A 47 9.04 4.36 17.61
C GLY A 47 7.86 3.42 17.51
N LYS A 48 7.18 3.32 16.36
CA LYS A 48 6.08 2.36 16.15
C LYS A 48 6.02 1.97 14.69
N MET A 49 6.27 0.70 14.39
CA MET A 49 6.18 0.14 13.05
C MET A 49 4.72 0.25 12.55
N ARG A 50 4.47 1.14 11.58
CA ARG A 50 3.16 1.37 10.95
C ARG A 50 3.12 0.86 9.51
N ARG A 51 3.75 -0.29 9.22
CA ARG A 51 4.06 -0.66 7.83
C ARG A 51 3.55 -2.06 7.50
N VAL A 52 2.80 -2.13 6.41
CA VAL A 52 2.49 -3.36 5.68
C VAL A 52 3.20 -3.23 4.34
N ILE A 53 4.23 -4.05 4.11
CA ILE A 53 4.91 -4.16 2.81
C ILE A 53 4.30 -5.39 2.14
N SER A 54 3.58 -5.19 1.04
CA SER A 54 3.05 -6.29 0.23
C SER A 54 3.82 -6.32 -1.09
N GLU A 55 4.48 -7.43 -1.36
CA GLU A 55 5.08 -7.73 -2.65
C GLU A 55 3.99 -8.42 -3.49
N ILE A 56 3.60 -7.82 -4.63
CA ILE A 56 2.62 -8.41 -5.53
C ILE A 56 3.38 -9.28 -6.54
N PRO A 57 3.34 -10.62 -6.44
CA PRO A 57 3.98 -11.50 -7.40
C PRO A 57 3.27 -11.42 -8.76
N LYS A 58 4.06 -11.61 -9.83
CA LYS A 58 3.64 -11.45 -11.22
C LYS A 58 2.68 -12.54 -11.74
N ASP A 59 2.47 -13.60 -10.97
CA ASP A 59 1.72 -14.79 -11.39
C ASP A 59 0.53 -15.07 -10.47
N ASN A 60 -0.56 -14.35 -10.68
CA ASN A 60 -1.90 -14.81 -10.30
C ASN A 60 -2.65 -15.24 -11.57
N LYS A 61 -2.19 -16.34 -12.18
CA LYS A 61 -3.00 -17.06 -13.16
C LYS A 61 -3.94 -17.99 -12.40
N SER A 62 -5.22 -17.64 -12.33
CA SER A 62 -6.33 -18.59 -12.18
C SER A 62 -6.92 -18.88 -13.55
#